data_AF-A0A3D5EYV7-F1
#
_entry.id   AF-A0A3D5EYV7-F1
#
_cell.length_a   1.000
_cell.length_b   1.000
_cell.length_c   1.000
_cell.angle_alpha   90.00
_cell.angle_beta   90.00
_cell.angle_gamma   90.00
#
_symmetry.space_group_name_H-M   'P 1'
#
loop_
_entity.id
_entity.type
_entity.pdbx_description
1 polymer ?
#
loop_
_entity_poly.entity_id
_entity_poly.type
_entity_poly.pdbx_seq_one_letter_code
_entity_poly.pdbx_strand_id
1 'polypeptide(L)'
;TGDATIYLAEQLRATDAEIVHLDLSAASIAIARRRAEIRGLENIRWLQVSLLDLPGLGLGEFDYINCSGVLHHLADPDAGLRALLGVLAADGAIGMMVYATYGRTGVYQMQELLRRINGGCEGIGQCLDNARQVLATLPATNWFARGEQLISDHRRGDAGIYDLLLHSQDRSYTVEELYAWLHDAHRLHIEFSDVGRGRAPYLPELVLAPRQPPFLDAVARLPPRQQQSIAELLGGTLVTHSFYLCRGARVAPYGDPECIPFFCHEPVTGPELSAIIHRSTDVPFVMRHSHTGISTPLDVGRFGKFILKYIDGRRSFAQVFALVRGEEKFRRSPPDDETLFRDFAPLYRFLNAIERLLLTRCRA
;
A
#
# COMPACT_ATOMS: atom_id res chain seq x y z
N THR A 1 17.68 6.62 3.60
CA THR A 1 18.76 6.19 2.67
C THR A 1 18.29 5.97 1.21
N GLY A 2 17.14 6.52 0.79
CA GLY A 2 16.81 6.72 -0.62
C GLY A 2 16.25 5.53 -1.40
N ASP A 3 15.76 4.47 -0.76
CA ASP A 3 15.26 3.28 -1.48
C ASP A 3 14.19 3.61 -2.53
N ALA A 4 13.15 4.35 -2.13
CA ALA A 4 12.09 4.77 -3.04
C ALA A 4 12.57 5.77 -4.11
N THR A 5 13.51 6.66 -3.77
CA THR A 5 14.12 7.59 -4.74
C THR A 5 14.84 6.82 -5.84
N ILE A 6 15.64 5.83 -5.47
CA ILE A 6 16.34 4.98 -6.44
C ILE A 6 15.35 4.20 -7.29
N TYR A 7 14.30 3.63 -6.68
CA TYR A 7 13.25 2.94 -7.41
C TYR A 7 12.59 3.84 -8.45
N LEU A 8 12.10 5.01 -8.06
CA LEU A 8 11.42 5.95 -8.96
C LEU A 8 12.35 6.46 -10.07
N ALA A 9 13.58 6.84 -9.72
CA ALA A 9 14.57 7.30 -10.68
C ALA A 9 14.88 6.23 -11.73
N GLU A 10 14.96 4.96 -11.34
CA GLU A 10 15.13 3.83 -12.25
C GLU A 10 13.91 3.63 -13.16
N GLN A 11 12.71 3.58 -12.60
CA GLN A 11 11.47 3.38 -13.37
C GLN A 11 11.23 4.50 -14.41
N LEU A 12 11.67 5.71 -14.09
CA LEU A 12 11.45 6.91 -14.90
C LEU A 12 12.67 7.32 -15.72
N ARG A 13 13.73 6.51 -15.75
CA ARG A 13 15.00 6.81 -16.46
C ARG A 13 14.81 7.12 -17.95
N ALA A 14 13.80 6.54 -18.60
CA ALA A 14 13.49 6.75 -20.01
C ALA A 14 12.49 7.89 -20.28
N THR A 15 12.25 8.74 -19.28
CA THR A 15 11.36 9.91 -19.36
C THR A 15 12.13 11.19 -19.06
N ASP A 16 11.47 12.34 -19.20
CA ASP A 16 11.97 13.66 -18.80
C ASP A 16 11.68 14.00 -17.33
N ALA A 17 11.24 13.02 -16.52
CA ALA A 17 10.91 13.24 -15.12
C ALA A 17 12.15 13.60 -14.28
N GLU A 18 12.05 14.69 -13.51
CA GLU A 18 12.99 15.05 -12.46
C GLU A 18 12.55 14.44 -11.11
N ILE A 19 13.49 13.83 -10.39
CA ILE A 19 13.26 13.33 -9.03
C ILE A 19 13.94 14.27 -8.03
N VAL A 20 13.19 14.79 -7.07
CA VAL A 20 13.75 15.55 -5.94
C VAL A 20 13.79 14.66 -4.70
N HIS A 21 14.99 14.45 -4.17
CA HIS A 21 15.22 13.77 -2.89
C HIS A 21 15.48 14.80 -1.79
N LEU A 22 14.71 14.70 -0.71
CA LEU A 22 14.81 15.55 0.48
C LEU A 22 14.99 14.69 1.73
N ASP A 23 15.97 15.03 2.57
CA ASP A 23 16.19 14.40 3.88
C ASP A 23 16.93 15.38 4.80
N LEU A 24 16.74 15.31 6.12
CA LEU A 24 17.49 16.12 7.08
C LEU A 24 18.92 15.59 7.29
N SER A 25 19.10 14.28 7.12
CA SER A 25 20.35 13.57 7.39
C SER A 25 21.28 13.59 6.17
N ALA A 26 22.36 14.35 6.27
CA ALA A 26 23.45 14.33 5.29
C ALA A 26 23.99 12.91 5.05
N ALA A 27 24.03 12.06 6.10
CA ALA A 27 24.48 10.67 5.98
C ALA A 27 23.51 9.82 5.15
N SER A 28 22.19 9.97 5.36
CA SER A 28 21.17 9.30 4.53
C SER A 28 21.28 9.70 3.06
N ILE A 29 21.48 11.00 2.79
CA ILE A 29 21.66 11.54 1.44
C ILE A 29 22.93 10.97 0.80
N ALA A 30 24.05 10.93 1.53
CA ALA A 30 25.31 10.39 1.00
C ALA A 30 25.16 8.92 0.57
N ILE A 31 24.47 8.10 1.38
CA ILE A 31 24.18 6.70 1.04
C ILE A 31 23.29 6.63 -0.21
N ALA A 32 22.23 7.45 -0.28
CA ALA A 32 21.31 7.47 -1.42
C ALA A 32 22.03 7.90 -2.72
N ARG A 33 22.84 8.96 -2.66
CA ARG A 33 23.70 9.41 -3.77
C ARG A 33 24.63 8.31 -4.25
N ARG A 34 25.30 7.62 -3.34
CA ARG A 34 26.17 6.51 -3.69
C ARG A 34 25.42 5.38 -4.41
N ARG A 35 24.19 5.07 -3.98
CA ARG A 35 23.32 4.08 -4.63
C ARG A 35 22.89 4.51 -6.03
N ALA A 36 22.69 5.81 -6.26
CA ALA A 36 22.38 6.40 -7.56
C ALA A 36 23.59 6.36 -8.50
N GLU A 37 24.78 6.75 -8.03
CA GLU A 37 26.04 6.70 -8.78
C GLU A 37 26.32 5.29 -9.31
N ILE A 38 26.19 4.27 -8.45
CA ILE A 38 26.38 2.85 -8.83
C ILE A 38 25.46 2.44 -9.99
N ARG A 39 24.29 3.07 -10.11
CA ARG A 39 23.28 2.77 -11.15
C ARG A 39 23.33 3.73 -12.34
N GLY A 40 24.19 4.75 -12.30
CA GLY A 40 24.23 5.83 -13.30
C GLY A 40 22.91 6.58 -13.39
N LEU A 41 22.30 6.90 -12.24
CA LEU A 41 21.06 7.67 -12.18
C LEU A 41 21.38 9.16 -12.04
N GLU A 42 21.08 9.94 -13.08
CA GLU A 42 21.40 11.37 -13.17
C GLU A 42 20.17 12.28 -13.04
N ASN A 43 18.97 11.71 -13.06
CA ASN A 43 17.68 12.42 -12.94
C ASN A 43 17.27 12.75 -11.50
N ILE A 44 18.24 12.90 -10.58
CA ILE A 44 17.97 13.13 -9.15
C ILE A 44 18.62 14.42 -8.67
N ARG A 45 17.79 15.35 -8.19
CA ARG A 45 18.18 16.53 -7.41
C ARG A 45 18.15 16.21 -5.93
N TRP A 46 19.18 16.64 -5.20
CA TRP A 46 19.38 16.29 -3.79
C TRP A 46 19.34 17.53 -2.90
N LEU A 47 18.48 17.53 -1.89
CA LEU A 47 18.29 18.64 -0.96
C LEU A 47 18.41 18.15 0.49
N GLN A 48 19.21 18.85 1.29
CA GLN A 48 19.29 18.64 2.75
C GLN A 48 18.51 19.74 3.46
N VAL A 49 17.21 19.59 3.58
CA VAL A 49 16.29 20.60 4.12
C VAL A 49 15.13 19.92 4.84
N SER A 50 14.41 20.67 5.68
CA SER A 50 13.16 20.17 6.26
C SER A 50 12.06 20.15 5.20
N LEU A 51 11.18 19.16 5.26
CA LEU A 51 9.98 19.16 4.41
C LEU A 51 9.08 20.37 4.70
N LEU A 52 9.15 20.92 5.92
CA LEU A 52 8.37 22.10 6.31
C LEU A 52 8.77 23.35 5.51
N ASP A 53 9.98 23.36 4.95
CA ASP A 53 10.50 24.48 4.17
C ASP A 53 10.12 24.39 2.68
N LEU A 54 9.56 23.24 2.23
CA LEU A 54 9.27 22.96 0.81
C LEU A 54 8.55 24.11 0.07
N PRO A 55 7.48 24.73 0.60
CA PRO A 55 6.77 25.80 -0.10
C PRO A 55 7.65 27.02 -0.40
N GLY A 56 8.71 27.25 0.37
CA GLY A 56 9.62 28.40 0.21
C GLY A 56 10.81 28.16 -0.73
N LEU A 57 11.02 26.92 -1.19
CA LEU A 57 12.22 26.57 -1.96
C LEU A 57 12.13 26.92 -3.46
N GLY A 58 10.95 27.29 -3.97
CA GLY A 58 10.75 27.65 -5.37
C GLY A 58 11.00 26.49 -6.34
N LEU A 59 10.67 25.26 -5.94
CA LEU A 59 10.87 24.05 -6.75
C LEU A 59 9.78 23.80 -7.81
N GLY A 60 8.67 24.54 -7.73
CA GLY A 60 7.48 24.27 -8.54
C GLY A 60 6.53 23.28 -7.86
N GLU A 61 5.66 22.68 -8.67
CA GLU A 61 4.69 21.67 -8.23
C GLU A 61 5.16 20.26 -8.59
N PHE A 62 4.72 19.26 -7.82
CA PHE A 62 5.02 17.85 -8.02
C PHE A 62 3.77 17.08 -8.47
N ASP A 63 3.89 16.29 -9.54
CA ASP A 63 2.86 15.35 -9.98
C ASP A 63 2.70 14.15 -9.03
N TYR A 64 3.78 13.79 -8.34
CA TYR A 64 3.79 12.72 -7.37
C TYR A 64 4.73 13.01 -6.21
N ILE A 65 4.24 12.83 -4.98
CA ILE A 65 5.03 12.94 -3.75
C ILE A 65 5.00 11.59 -3.04
N ASN A 66 6.17 11.05 -2.71
CA ASN A 66 6.25 9.87 -1.85
C ASN A 66 6.69 10.29 -0.43
N CYS A 67 5.77 10.19 0.53
CA CYS A 67 5.96 10.54 1.94
C CYS A 67 5.71 9.31 2.83
N SER A 68 6.67 8.39 2.82
CA SER A 68 6.59 7.13 3.58
C SER A 68 7.45 7.20 4.84
N GLY A 69 6.85 7.05 6.02
CA GLY A 69 7.63 6.98 7.27
C GLY A 69 8.04 8.35 7.83
N VAL A 70 7.29 9.42 7.55
CA VAL A 70 7.74 10.79 7.84
C VAL A 70 6.75 11.57 8.72
N LEU A 71 5.52 11.83 8.26
CA LEU A 71 4.64 12.79 8.91
C LEU A 71 4.29 12.45 10.36
N HIS A 72 4.24 11.16 10.70
CA HIS A 72 3.89 10.70 12.05
C HIS A 72 5.00 10.89 13.10
N HIS A 73 6.21 11.27 12.68
CA HIS A 73 7.30 11.65 13.58
C HIS A 73 7.35 13.16 13.84
N LEU A 74 6.55 13.97 13.13
CA LEU A 74 6.54 15.42 13.31
C LEU A 74 5.81 15.85 14.59
N ALA A 75 6.19 17.02 15.13
CA ALA A 75 5.46 17.67 16.22
C ALA A 75 4.06 18.10 15.80
N ASP A 76 3.96 18.57 14.56
CA ASP A 76 2.70 18.87 13.91
C ASP A 76 2.66 18.12 12.56
N PRO A 77 2.09 16.91 12.53
CA PRO A 77 1.88 16.16 11.29
C PRO A 77 1.06 16.94 10.25
N ASP A 78 0.14 17.80 10.70
CA ASP A 78 -0.74 18.59 9.85
C ASP A 78 0.01 19.73 9.15
N ALA A 79 0.94 20.39 9.85
CA ALA A 79 1.86 21.34 9.22
C ALA A 79 2.69 20.67 8.12
N GLY A 80 3.16 19.44 8.36
CA GLY A 80 3.87 18.66 7.34
C GLY A 80 2.99 18.34 6.13
N LEU A 81 1.75 17.88 6.33
CA LEU A 81 0.81 17.66 5.25
C LEU A 81 0.53 18.94 4.45
N ARG A 82 0.30 20.07 5.12
CA ARG A 82 0.09 21.37 4.44
C ARG A 82 1.29 21.78 3.59
N ALA A 83 2.50 21.55 4.06
CA ALA A 83 3.71 21.82 3.30
C ALA A 83 3.76 20.97 2.00
N LEU A 84 3.43 19.68 2.09
CA LEU A 84 3.35 18.80 0.90
C LEU A 84 2.24 19.26 -0.06
N LEU A 85 1.05 19.58 0.46
CA LEU A 85 -0.08 20.04 -0.36
C LEU A 85 0.18 21.39 -1.03
N GLY A 86 1.03 22.24 -0.45
CA GLY A 86 1.43 23.53 -1.02
C GLY A 86 2.34 23.42 -2.25
N VAL A 87 2.93 22.26 -2.49
CA VAL A 87 3.75 21.96 -3.67
C VAL A 87 3.19 20.79 -4.48
N LEU A 88 1.99 20.30 -4.17
CA LEU A 88 1.34 19.24 -4.94
C LEU A 88 0.56 19.84 -6.10
N ALA A 89 0.83 19.37 -7.32
CA ALA A 89 0.08 19.77 -8.51
C ALA A 89 -1.43 19.50 -8.33
N ALA A 90 -2.27 20.25 -9.04
CA ALA A 90 -3.74 20.10 -8.97
C ALA A 90 -4.21 18.65 -9.23
N ASP A 91 -3.50 17.96 -10.12
CA ASP A 91 -3.76 16.59 -10.56
C ASP A 91 -2.81 15.56 -9.92
N GLY A 92 -1.95 16.01 -9.00
CA GLY A 92 -0.93 15.18 -8.37
C GLY A 92 -1.47 14.24 -7.30
N ALA A 93 -0.66 13.24 -6.96
CA ALA A 93 -0.96 12.27 -5.90
C ALA A 93 0.16 12.20 -4.85
N ILE A 94 -0.21 11.85 -3.61
CA ILE A 94 0.75 11.55 -2.54
C ILE A 94 0.65 10.08 -2.18
N GLY A 95 1.74 9.32 -2.32
CA GLY A 95 1.89 8.03 -1.65
C GLY A 95 2.32 8.27 -0.21
N MET A 96 1.56 7.78 0.77
CA MET A 96 1.80 8.03 2.18
C MET A 96 1.86 6.73 2.97
N MET A 97 2.76 6.69 3.96
CA MET A 97 2.77 5.65 4.98
C MET A 97 2.90 6.25 6.38
N VAL A 98 1.99 5.86 7.28
CA VAL A 98 2.03 6.19 8.71
C VAL A 98 1.81 4.97 9.58
N TYR A 99 2.18 5.04 10.86
CA TYR A 99 1.94 3.95 11.80
C TYR A 99 0.45 3.70 12.06
N ALA A 100 0.07 2.43 12.11
CA ALA A 100 -1.30 1.99 12.39
C ALA A 100 -1.46 1.63 13.88
N THR A 101 -2.57 2.03 14.49
CA THR A 101 -2.76 1.92 15.94
C THR A 101 -2.90 0.47 16.40
N TYR A 102 -3.78 -0.31 15.77
CA TYR A 102 -4.17 -1.61 16.33
C TYR A 102 -3.10 -2.70 16.18
N GLY A 103 -2.44 -2.82 15.02
CA GLY A 103 -1.37 -3.81 14.87
C GLY A 103 -0.11 -3.47 15.67
N ARG A 104 0.03 -2.23 16.15
CA ARG A 104 1.10 -1.80 17.06
C ARG A 104 0.72 -1.92 18.54
N THR A 105 -0.37 -2.63 18.87
CA THR A 105 -0.73 -2.93 20.26
C THR A 105 0.46 -3.60 20.98
N GLY A 106 0.92 -2.99 22.07
CA GLY A 106 2.11 -3.42 22.81
C GLY A 106 3.33 -2.53 22.56
N VAL A 107 3.50 -1.90 21.39
CA VAL A 107 4.65 -1.04 21.08
C VAL A 107 4.68 0.17 22.01
N TYR A 108 3.57 0.90 22.12
CA TYR A 108 3.50 2.12 22.94
C TYR A 108 3.64 1.83 24.44
N GLN A 109 3.15 0.68 24.90
CA GLN A 109 3.37 0.22 26.27
C GLN A 109 4.86 -0.09 26.52
N MET A 110 5.55 -0.67 25.53
CA MET A 110 6.99 -0.91 25.60
C MET A 110 7.81 0.38 25.58
N GLN A 111 7.44 1.35 24.74
CA GLN A 111 8.06 2.67 24.74
C GLN A 111 7.87 3.38 26.09
N GLU A 112 6.66 3.35 26.67
CA GLU A 112 6.39 3.89 28.01
C GLU A 112 7.22 3.19 29.10
N LEU A 113 7.29 1.86 29.06
CA LEU A 113 8.11 1.06 29.97
C LEU A 113 9.59 1.47 29.88
N LEU A 114 10.12 1.57 28.67
CA LEU A 114 11.53 1.92 28.46
C LEU A 114 11.82 3.37 28.81
N ARG A 115 10.89 4.31 28.59
CA ARG A 115 11.02 5.69 29.08
C ARG A 115 11.13 5.74 30.61
N ARG A 116 10.40 4.90 31.34
CA ARG A 116 10.50 4.80 32.81
C ARG A 116 11.82 4.19 33.28
N ILE A 117 12.28 3.13 32.62
CA ILE A 117 13.55 2.47 32.94
C ILE A 117 14.73 3.41 32.63
N ASN A 118 14.67 4.12 31.50
CA ASN A 118 15.77 4.94 31.00
C ASN A 118 15.78 6.38 31.54
N GLY A 119 14.92 6.72 32.51
CA GLY A 119 14.79 8.09 33.03
C GLY A 119 16.07 8.68 33.63
N GLY A 120 17.07 7.86 33.97
CA GLY A 120 18.39 8.27 34.45
C GLY A 120 19.55 7.81 33.57
N CYS A 121 19.29 7.37 32.33
CA CYS A 121 20.36 6.92 31.44
C CYS A 121 21.21 8.09 30.93
N GLU A 122 22.53 7.92 30.96
CA GLU A 122 23.50 8.95 30.54
C GLU A 122 23.74 8.95 29.02
N GLY A 123 23.29 7.91 28.29
CA GLY A 123 23.47 7.83 26.85
C GLY A 123 22.66 6.74 26.15
N ILE A 124 22.57 6.86 24.82
CA ILE A 124 21.77 5.97 23.95
C ILE A 124 22.21 4.50 24.07
N GLY A 125 23.52 4.24 24.23
CA GLY A 125 24.04 2.88 24.39
C GLY A 125 23.43 2.15 25.58
N GLN A 126 23.33 2.83 26.74
CA GLN A 126 22.70 2.28 27.93
C GLN A 126 21.19 2.03 27.73
N CYS A 127 20.50 2.96 27.06
CA CYS A 127 19.09 2.79 26.71
C CYS A 127 18.86 1.55 25.81
N LEU A 128 19.75 1.32 24.85
CA LEU A 128 19.73 0.13 23.98
C LEU A 128 20.00 -1.15 24.76
N ASP A 129 20.97 -1.14 25.68
CA ASP A 129 21.27 -2.29 26.53
C ASP A 129 20.08 -2.66 27.42
N ASN A 130 19.43 -1.66 28.03
CA ASN A 130 18.21 -1.86 28.80
C ASN A 130 17.08 -2.41 27.92
N ALA A 131 16.89 -1.89 26.71
CA ALA A 131 15.88 -2.39 25.78
C ALA A 131 16.11 -3.86 25.41
N ARG A 132 17.36 -4.27 25.14
CA ARG A 132 17.70 -5.67 24.86
C ARG A 132 17.42 -6.57 26.07
N GLN A 133 17.76 -6.14 27.27
CA GLN A 133 17.47 -6.90 28.49
C GLN A 133 15.97 -7.07 28.72
N VAL A 134 15.18 -6.02 28.54
CA VAL A 134 13.72 -6.09 28.62
C VAL A 134 13.18 -7.07 27.58
N LEU A 135 13.54 -6.91 26.31
CA LEU A 135 13.08 -7.80 25.23
C LEU A 135 13.41 -9.27 25.49
N ALA A 136 14.58 -9.57 26.07
CA ALA A 136 15.00 -10.92 26.40
C ALA A 136 14.26 -11.54 27.61
N THR A 137 13.58 -10.72 28.43
CA THR A 137 12.98 -11.15 29.70
C THR A 137 11.47 -10.90 29.80
N LEU A 138 10.83 -10.48 28.70
CA LEU A 138 9.39 -10.20 28.69
C LEU A 138 8.57 -11.44 29.11
N PRO A 139 7.62 -11.29 30.05
CA PRO A 139 6.70 -12.37 30.38
C PRO A 139 5.75 -12.63 29.20
N ALA A 140 5.29 -13.87 29.03
CA ALA A 140 4.32 -14.26 27.98
C ALA A 140 2.95 -13.55 28.08
N THR A 141 2.69 -12.85 29.18
CA THR A 141 1.51 -12.00 29.37
C THR A 141 1.63 -10.63 28.71
N ASN A 142 2.84 -10.19 28.35
CA ASN A 142 3.07 -8.88 27.73
C ASN A 142 2.50 -8.82 26.30
N TRP A 143 1.85 -7.71 25.95
CA TRP A 143 1.21 -7.54 24.64
C TRP A 143 2.19 -7.54 23.47
N PHE A 144 3.35 -6.91 23.62
CA PHE A 144 4.41 -6.93 22.60
C PHE A 144 4.92 -8.36 22.38
N ALA A 145 5.16 -9.12 23.46
CA ALA A 145 5.56 -10.52 23.35
C ALA A 145 4.51 -11.39 22.67
N ARG A 146 3.21 -11.17 22.94
CA ARG A 146 2.10 -11.88 22.26
C ARG A 146 1.95 -11.49 20.79
N GLY A 147 2.30 -10.26 20.44
CA GLY A 147 2.20 -9.68 19.10
C GLY A 147 3.49 -9.71 18.29
N GLU A 148 4.56 -10.32 18.78
CA GLU A 148 5.92 -10.21 18.19
C GLU A 148 6.01 -10.73 16.75
N GLN A 149 5.06 -11.55 16.30
CA GLN A 149 4.96 -11.98 14.90
C GLN A 149 4.58 -10.86 13.92
N LEU A 150 3.97 -9.77 14.40
CA LEU A 150 3.55 -8.64 13.58
C LEU A 150 4.66 -7.60 13.42
N ILE A 151 5.61 -7.55 14.36
CA ILE A 151 6.62 -6.49 14.47
C ILE A 151 8.00 -7.14 14.47
N SER A 152 8.86 -6.73 13.54
CA SER A 152 10.18 -7.36 13.37
C SER A 152 11.34 -6.36 13.39
N ASP A 153 11.07 -5.07 13.50
CA ASP A 153 12.09 -4.03 13.35
C ASP A 153 13.18 -4.12 14.44
N HIS A 154 12.83 -4.51 15.67
CA HIS A 154 13.80 -4.75 16.76
C HIS A 154 14.83 -5.84 16.44
N ARG A 155 14.55 -6.71 15.46
CA ARG A 155 15.48 -7.76 15.00
C ARG A 155 16.51 -7.25 13.98
N ARG A 156 16.40 -5.99 13.55
CA ARG A 156 17.30 -5.35 12.56
C ARG A 156 18.46 -4.59 13.22
N GLY A 157 18.80 -4.94 14.46
CA GLY A 157 19.86 -4.32 15.23
C GLY A 157 19.45 -3.01 15.89
N ASP A 158 20.43 -2.25 16.35
CA ASP A 158 20.25 -1.10 17.23
C ASP A 158 19.38 0.00 16.63
N ALA A 159 19.52 0.26 15.33
CA ALA A 159 18.70 1.24 14.63
C ALA A 159 17.21 0.85 14.68
N GLY A 160 16.89 -0.44 14.51
CA GLY A 160 15.51 -0.92 14.56
C GLY A 160 14.92 -0.95 15.96
N ILE A 161 15.72 -1.29 16.99
CA ILE A 161 15.30 -1.15 18.39
C ILE A 161 15.03 0.31 18.72
N TYR A 162 15.95 1.19 18.31
CA TYR A 162 15.82 2.61 18.58
C TYR A 162 14.57 3.19 17.93
N ASP A 163 14.39 2.97 16.62
CA ASP A 163 13.25 3.44 15.85
C ASP A 163 11.91 2.96 16.42
N LEU A 164 11.83 1.68 16.77
CA LEU A 164 10.57 1.09 17.24
C LEU A 164 10.24 1.46 18.70
N LEU A 165 11.24 1.43 19.60
CA LEU A 165 11.01 1.37 21.05
C LEU A 165 11.60 2.54 21.85
N LEU A 166 12.60 3.24 21.30
CA LEU A 166 13.28 4.34 21.99
C LEU A 166 13.08 5.69 21.33
N HIS A 167 12.42 5.73 20.18
CA HIS A 167 12.15 6.98 19.47
C HIS A 167 11.34 7.90 20.36
N SER A 168 11.81 9.15 20.47
CA SER A 168 11.21 10.16 21.34
C SER A 168 9.80 10.59 20.92
N GLN A 169 9.39 10.29 19.68
CA GLN A 169 8.23 10.89 19.06
C GLN A 169 7.76 10.07 17.85
N ASP A 170 6.66 9.37 18.04
CA ASP A 170 5.84 8.82 16.97
C ASP A 170 4.35 8.92 17.32
N ARG A 171 3.50 8.92 16.31
CA ARG A 171 2.05 8.87 16.43
C ARG A 171 1.50 7.76 15.53
N SER A 172 0.60 6.95 16.06
CA SER A 172 -0.21 6.03 15.25
C SER A 172 -1.58 6.63 14.94
N TYR A 173 -2.21 6.09 13.91
CA TYR A 173 -3.53 6.46 13.46
C TYR A 173 -4.38 5.20 13.27
N THR A 174 -5.66 5.32 13.57
CA THR A 174 -6.71 4.40 13.11
C THR A 174 -7.25 4.86 11.75
N VAL A 175 -7.97 3.99 11.04
CA VAL A 175 -8.69 4.37 9.81
C VAL A 175 -9.62 5.56 10.05
N GLU A 176 -10.33 5.61 11.18
CA GLU A 176 -11.21 6.73 11.54
C GLU A 176 -10.45 8.05 11.71
N GLU A 177 -9.29 8.02 12.37
CA GLU A 177 -8.44 9.22 12.53
C GLU A 177 -7.84 9.67 11.21
N LEU A 178 -7.49 8.74 10.32
CA LEU A 178 -7.03 9.08 8.96
C LEU A 178 -8.13 9.75 8.14
N TYR A 179 -9.37 9.28 8.21
CA TYR A 179 -10.50 9.94 7.56
C TYR A 179 -10.76 11.32 8.17
N ALA A 180 -10.77 11.44 9.50
CA ALA A 180 -10.97 12.72 10.18
C ALA A 180 -9.88 13.74 9.79
N TRP A 181 -8.63 13.29 9.72
CA TRP A 181 -7.51 14.15 9.34
C TRP A 181 -7.53 14.49 7.85
N LEU A 182 -7.50 13.50 6.98
CA LEU A 182 -7.18 13.69 5.56
C LEU A 182 -8.43 14.00 4.72
N HIS A 183 -9.54 13.33 4.99
CA HIS A 183 -10.78 13.52 4.25
C HIS A 183 -11.61 14.68 4.81
N ASP A 184 -11.91 14.68 6.10
CA ASP A 184 -12.83 15.65 6.68
C ASP A 184 -12.19 17.05 6.75
N ALA A 185 -10.93 17.15 7.22
CA ALA A 185 -10.25 18.43 7.35
C ALA A 185 -9.64 18.96 6.03
N HIS A 186 -9.12 18.08 5.16
CA HIS A 186 -8.40 18.48 3.94
C HIS A 186 -9.10 18.13 2.63
N ARG A 187 -10.27 17.48 2.68
CA ARG A 187 -11.06 17.11 1.50
C ARG A 187 -10.30 16.22 0.51
N LEU A 188 -9.33 15.47 1.00
CA LEU A 188 -8.57 14.51 0.20
C LEU A 188 -9.38 13.23 0.00
N HIS A 189 -9.19 12.62 -1.16
CA HIS A 189 -9.63 11.27 -1.43
C HIS A 189 -8.54 10.29 -0.98
N ILE A 190 -8.93 9.23 -0.28
CA ILE A 190 -8.01 8.23 0.30
C ILE A 190 -8.23 6.90 -0.42
N GLU A 191 -7.17 6.33 -0.99
CA GLU A 191 -7.14 4.97 -1.52
C GLU A 191 -6.16 4.12 -0.73
N PHE A 192 -6.67 3.28 0.16
CA PHE A 192 -5.85 2.39 0.98
C PHE A 192 -5.17 1.30 0.15
N SER A 193 -3.96 0.96 0.55
CA SER A 193 -3.11 -0.06 -0.06
C SER A 193 -2.24 -0.72 1.01
N ASP A 194 -1.53 -1.78 0.65
CA ASP A 194 -0.55 -2.43 1.52
C ASP A 194 0.43 -3.25 0.69
N VAL A 195 1.71 -3.18 1.05
CA VAL A 195 2.79 -3.82 0.28
C VAL A 195 2.56 -5.34 0.21
N GLY A 196 2.31 -5.83 -1.00
CA GLY A 196 2.09 -7.24 -1.27
C GLY A 196 0.69 -7.76 -0.91
N ARG A 197 -0.12 -7.01 -0.15
CA ARG A 197 -1.49 -7.40 0.21
C ARG A 197 -2.57 -6.59 -0.51
N GLY A 198 -2.19 -5.48 -1.16
CA GLY A 198 -3.11 -4.51 -1.73
C GLY A 198 -4.07 -3.95 -0.69
N ARG A 199 -5.29 -3.60 -1.10
CA ARG A 199 -6.33 -3.13 -0.18
C ARG A 199 -7.07 -4.25 0.57
N ALA A 200 -6.70 -5.51 0.38
CA ALA A 200 -7.39 -6.64 1.03
C ALA A 200 -7.52 -6.53 2.57
N PRO A 201 -6.53 -6.00 3.32
CA PRO A 201 -6.67 -5.78 4.76
C PRO A 201 -7.77 -4.77 5.16
N TYR A 202 -8.27 -3.98 4.20
CA TYR A 202 -9.31 -2.97 4.40
C TYR A 202 -10.69 -3.43 3.88
N LEU A 203 -10.81 -4.71 3.50
CA LEU A 203 -12.05 -5.32 2.98
C LEU A 203 -12.53 -6.41 3.95
N PRO A 204 -13.63 -6.21 4.70
CA PRO A 204 -14.10 -7.17 5.70
C PRO A 204 -14.28 -8.60 5.18
N GLU A 205 -14.79 -8.74 3.96
CA GLU A 205 -15.00 -10.01 3.29
C GLU A 205 -13.71 -10.78 3.00
N LEU A 206 -12.60 -10.06 2.76
CA LEU A 206 -11.30 -10.67 2.52
C LEU A 206 -10.53 -10.93 3.81
N VAL A 207 -10.68 -10.06 4.81
CA VAL A 207 -10.13 -10.27 6.16
C VAL A 207 -10.70 -11.53 6.80
N LEU A 208 -11.99 -11.81 6.60
CA LEU A 208 -12.65 -13.00 7.16
C LEU A 208 -12.59 -14.24 6.25
N ALA A 209 -12.07 -14.11 5.03
CA ALA A 209 -12.01 -15.22 4.08
C ALA A 209 -11.25 -16.43 4.65
N PRO A 210 -11.71 -17.67 4.38
CA PRO A 210 -12.84 -18.03 3.50
C PRO A 210 -14.21 -18.03 4.20
N ARG A 211 -14.30 -17.68 5.49
CA ARG A 211 -15.54 -17.71 6.24
C ARG A 211 -16.34 -16.43 6.02
N GLN A 212 -17.57 -16.54 5.53
CA GLN A 212 -18.44 -15.40 5.27
C GLN A 212 -19.62 -15.41 6.25
N PRO A 213 -19.48 -14.83 7.47
CA PRO A 213 -20.57 -14.83 8.44
C PRO A 213 -21.73 -13.93 7.97
N PRO A 214 -22.99 -14.23 8.36
CA PRO A 214 -24.17 -13.50 7.86
C PRO A 214 -24.17 -11.98 8.11
N PHE A 215 -23.43 -11.50 9.13
CA PHE A 215 -23.35 -10.06 9.40
C PHE A 215 -22.62 -9.29 8.30
N LEU A 216 -21.81 -9.95 7.45
CA LEU A 216 -21.10 -9.28 6.36
C LEU A 216 -22.05 -8.60 5.36
N ASP A 217 -23.25 -9.15 5.15
CA ASP A 217 -24.24 -8.50 4.29
C ASP A 217 -24.70 -7.15 4.86
N ALA A 218 -24.75 -7.02 6.18
CA ALA A 218 -25.03 -5.75 6.84
C ALA A 218 -23.84 -4.80 6.72
N VAL A 219 -22.61 -5.30 6.92
CA VAL A 219 -21.38 -4.51 6.78
C VAL A 219 -21.20 -3.98 5.36
N ALA A 220 -21.45 -4.80 4.33
CA ALA A 220 -21.34 -4.42 2.93
C ALA A 220 -22.28 -3.27 2.51
N ARG A 221 -23.34 -3.00 3.30
CA ARG A 221 -24.27 -1.88 3.09
C ARG A 221 -23.86 -0.59 3.82
N LEU A 222 -22.84 -0.64 4.68
CA LEU A 222 -22.34 0.54 5.37
C LEU A 222 -21.51 1.44 4.43
N PRO A 223 -21.31 2.73 4.76
CA PRO A 223 -20.39 3.58 4.02
C PRO A 223 -18.95 3.01 4.00
N PRO A 224 -18.15 3.24 2.94
CA PRO A 224 -16.80 2.68 2.79
C PRO A 224 -15.89 2.91 4.00
N ARG A 225 -15.89 4.12 4.58
CA ARG A 225 -15.16 4.46 5.81
C ARG A 225 -15.46 3.48 6.95
N GLN A 226 -16.73 3.19 7.20
CA GLN A 226 -17.14 2.26 8.25
C GLN A 226 -16.73 0.82 7.93
N GLN A 227 -16.84 0.40 6.67
CA GLN A 227 -16.39 -0.93 6.26
C GLN A 227 -14.89 -1.11 6.51
N GLN A 228 -14.08 -0.12 6.16
CA GLN A 228 -12.62 -0.17 6.31
C GLN A 228 -12.19 -0.12 7.78
N SER A 229 -12.84 0.70 8.61
CA SER A 229 -12.61 0.72 10.06
C SER A 229 -12.98 -0.61 10.72
N ILE A 230 -14.07 -1.24 10.26
CA ILE A 230 -14.44 -2.61 10.70
C ILE A 230 -13.38 -3.62 10.26
N ALA A 231 -12.91 -3.54 9.01
CA ALA A 231 -11.86 -4.44 8.51
C ALA A 231 -10.56 -4.31 9.33
N GLU A 232 -10.15 -3.08 9.66
CA GLU A 232 -8.99 -2.80 10.50
C GLU A 232 -9.10 -3.50 11.87
N LEU A 233 -10.27 -3.38 12.51
CA LEU A 233 -10.56 -4.00 13.80
C LEU A 233 -10.64 -5.54 13.72
N LEU A 234 -11.29 -6.08 12.67
CA LEU A 234 -11.38 -7.53 12.44
C LEU A 234 -9.99 -8.13 12.20
N GLY A 235 -9.15 -7.43 11.44
CA GLY A 235 -7.84 -7.90 11.04
C GLY A 235 -6.80 -7.75 12.14
N GLY A 236 -6.72 -6.58 12.79
CA GLY A 236 -5.80 -6.30 13.88
C GLY A 236 -4.30 -6.46 13.55
N THR A 237 -3.93 -6.60 12.27
CA THR A 237 -2.56 -6.93 11.83
C THR A 237 -1.84 -5.80 11.11
N LEU A 238 -2.51 -4.67 10.85
CA LEU A 238 -1.89 -3.52 10.21
C LEU A 238 -0.98 -2.82 11.23
N VAL A 239 0.34 -2.91 11.01
CA VAL A 239 1.35 -2.17 11.79
C VAL A 239 1.66 -0.79 11.18
N THR A 240 1.30 -0.61 9.91
CA THR A 240 1.38 0.64 9.16
C THR A 240 0.15 0.78 8.27
N HIS A 241 -0.32 1.99 8.05
CA HIS A 241 -1.24 2.33 6.97
C HIS A 241 -0.44 2.84 5.79
N SER A 242 -0.64 2.24 4.61
CA SER A 242 -0.16 2.77 3.33
C SER A 242 -1.36 3.17 2.48
N PHE A 243 -1.30 4.33 1.83
CA PHE A 243 -2.43 4.82 1.03
C PHE A 243 -1.97 5.90 0.05
N TYR A 244 -2.81 6.15 -0.95
CA TYR A 244 -2.67 7.28 -1.86
C TYR A 244 -3.66 8.39 -1.50
N LEU A 245 -3.22 9.64 -1.64
CA LEU A 245 -4.03 10.84 -1.45
C LEU A 245 -4.10 11.64 -2.75
N CYS A 246 -5.31 12.03 -3.14
CA CYS A 246 -5.55 12.87 -4.31
C CYS A 246 -6.57 13.96 -4.00
N ARG A 247 -6.53 15.06 -4.77
CA ARG A 247 -7.62 16.03 -4.82
C ARG A 247 -8.78 15.42 -5.64
N GLY A 248 -9.74 14.83 -4.93
CA GLY A 248 -10.87 14.11 -5.53
C GLY A 248 -10.53 12.68 -5.99
N ALA A 249 -11.58 11.88 -6.23
CA ALA A 249 -11.43 10.49 -6.66
C ALA A 249 -11.00 10.42 -8.13
N ARG A 250 -9.93 9.68 -8.41
CA ARG A 250 -9.38 9.48 -9.77
C ARG A 250 -9.19 8.00 -10.14
N VAL A 251 -9.99 7.13 -9.54
CA VAL A 251 -9.92 5.69 -9.77
C VAL A 251 -10.43 5.37 -11.17
N ALA A 252 -9.65 4.60 -11.94
CA ALA A 252 -10.09 4.09 -13.22
C ALA A 252 -11.28 3.10 -13.02
N PRO A 253 -12.45 3.36 -13.64
CA PRO A 253 -13.65 2.58 -13.35
C PRO A 253 -13.60 1.20 -14.03
N TYR A 254 -14.05 0.18 -13.29
CA TYR A 254 -14.38 -1.11 -13.89
C TYR A 254 -15.71 -1.03 -14.65
N GLY A 255 -15.82 -1.71 -15.79
CA GLY A 255 -16.98 -1.67 -16.67
C GLY A 255 -16.90 -0.64 -17.80
N ASP A 256 -15.83 0.15 -17.84
CA ASP A 256 -15.53 1.06 -18.96
C ASP A 256 -14.71 0.31 -20.03
N PRO A 257 -15.23 0.13 -21.26
CA PRO A 257 -14.52 -0.57 -22.34
C PRO A 257 -13.19 0.07 -22.73
N GLU A 258 -12.98 1.37 -22.46
CA GLU A 258 -11.77 2.09 -22.82
C GLU A 258 -10.65 1.97 -21.78
N CYS A 259 -10.96 1.45 -20.57
CA CYS A 259 -9.94 1.16 -19.58
C CYS A 259 -9.01 0.02 -20.05
N ILE A 260 -7.71 0.19 -19.80
CA ILE A 260 -6.66 -0.79 -20.06
C ILE A 260 -6.39 -1.57 -18.77
N PRO A 261 -6.74 -2.88 -18.71
CA PRO A 261 -6.29 -3.74 -17.64
C PRO A 261 -4.81 -4.08 -17.76
N PHE A 262 -4.08 -4.04 -16.64
CA PHE A 262 -2.68 -4.44 -16.58
C PHE A 262 -2.37 -5.17 -15.27
N PHE A 263 -1.44 -6.12 -15.33
CA PHE A 263 -0.95 -6.80 -14.14
C PHE A 263 0.12 -5.96 -13.46
N CYS A 264 -0.05 -5.72 -12.15
CA CYS A 264 0.91 -4.98 -11.33
C CYS A 264 1.66 -5.98 -10.42
N HIS A 265 2.93 -5.68 -10.12
CA HIS A 265 3.81 -6.50 -9.28
C HIS A 265 3.92 -7.98 -9.76
N GLU A 266 4.56 -8.24 -10.91
CA GLU A 266 4.68 -9.58 -11.49
C GLU A 266 5.59 -10.52 -10.68
N PRO A 267 5.13 -11.76 -10.42
CA PRO A 267 5.71 -12.83 -11.24
C PRO A 267 4.70 -13.62 -12.09
N VAL A 268 3.41 -13.26 -12.09
CA VAL A 268 2.39 -14.00 -12.86
C VAL A 268 1.58 -13.02 -13.71
N THR A 269 1.71 -13.18 -15.02
CA THR A 269 1.00 -12.44 -16.07
C THR A 269 -0.44 -12.95 -16.26
N GLY A 270 -1.27 -12.20 -16.98
CA GLY A 270 -2.61 -12.62 -17.38
C GLY A 270 -2.64 -13.99 -18.12
N PRO A 271 -1.82 -14.19 -19.16
CA PRO A 271 -1.70 -15.47 -19.84
C PRO A 271 -1.28 -16.63 -18.93
N GLU A 272 -0.34 -16.42 -18.00
CA GLU A 272 0.08 -17.46 -17.06
C GLU A 272 -1.03 -17.82 -16.07
N LEU A 273 -1.74 -16.83 -15.53
CA LEU A 273 -2.90 -17.07 -14.67
C LEU A 273 -4.02 -17.80 -15.42
N SER A 274 -4.27 -17.43 -16.68
CA SER A 274 -5.19 -18.15 -17.57
C SER A 274 -4.80 -19.62 -17.72
N ALA A 275 -3.51 -19.91 -17.92
CA ALA A 275 -3.00 -21.28 -18.01
C ALA A 275 -3.10 -22.04 -16.68
N ILE A 276 -2.88 -21.39 -15.54
CA ILE A 276 -3.06 -21.97 -14.20
C ILE A 276 -4.53 -22.36 -13.99
N ILE A 277 -5.47 -21.46 -14.28
CA ILE A 277 -6.90 -21.73 -14.17
C ILE A 277 -7.30 -22.88 -15.10
N HIS A 278 -6.78 -22.89 -16.34
CA HIS A 278 -7.11 -23.94 -17.29
C HIS A 278 -6.64 -25.33 -16.88
N ARG A 279 -5.47 -25.43 -16.22
CA ARG A 279 -4.87 -26.69 -15.77
C ARG A 279 -5.32 -27.14 -14.37
N SER A 280 -5.97 -26.25 -13.62
CA SER A 280 -6.41 -26.57 -12.26
C SER A 280 -7.41 -27.71 -12.26
N THR A 281 -7.21 -28.64 -11.34
CA THR A 281 -8.13 -29.75 -11.05
C THR A 281 -9.10 -29.41 -9.90
N ASP A 282 -8.94 -28.25 -9.27
CA ASP A 282 -9.77 -27.81 -8.16
C ASP A 282 -11.18 -27.45 -8.65
N VAL A 283 -12.19 -27.97 -7.95
CA VAL A 283 -13.61 -27.68 -8.22
C VAL A 283 -14.29 -27.29 -6.91
N PRO A 284 -14.53 -25.98 -6.65
CA PRO A 284 -14.21 -24.82 -7.48
C PRO A 284 -12.72 -24.49 -7.49
N PHE A 285 -12.27 -23.67 -8.46
CA PHE A 285 -10.90 -23.12 -8.47
C PHE A 285 -10.61 -22.40 -7.14
N VAL A 286 -9.52 -22.77 -6.47
CA VAL A 286 -9.11 -22.15 -5.20
C VAL A 286 -7.97 -21.18 -5.45
N MET A 287 -8.21 -19.91 -5.14
CA MET A 287 -7.18 -18.88 -5.17
C MET A 287 -6.43 -18.85 -3.83
N ARG A 288 -5.11 -18.97 -3.89
CA ARG A 288 -4.22 -18.94 -2.73
C ARG A 288 -3.25 -17.78 -2.89
N HIS A 289 -3.33 -16.82 -1.98
CA HIS A 289 -2.47 -15.65 -2.00
C HIS A 289 -1.59 -15.62 -0.75
N SER A 290 -0.29 -15.82 -0.94
CA SER A 290 0.67 -16.01 0.16
C SER A 290 0.79 -14.80 1.08
N HIS A 291 0.82 -13.58 0.53
CA HIS A 291 1.01 -12.36 1.33
C HIS A 291 -0.20 -12.06 2.23
N THR A 292 -1.43 -12.32 1.78
CA THR A 292 -2.63 -12.11 2.60
C THR A 292 -3.00 -13.35 3.41
N GLY A 293 -2.45 -14.52 3.10
CA GLY A 293 -2.86 -15.80 3.66
C GLY A 293 -4.24 -16.28 3.19
N ILE A 294 -4.90 -15.53 2.29
CA ILE A 294 -6.24 -15.86 1.80
C ILE A 294 -6.17 -17.12 0.95
N SER A 295 -7.05 -18.07 1.27
CA SER A 295 -7.26 -19.30 0.51
C SER A 295 -8.76 -19.51 0.35
N THR A 296 -9.33 -19.06 -0.76
CA THR A 296 -10.79 -19.09 -0.98
C THR A 296 -11.14 -19.64 -2.36
N PRO A 297 -12.25 -20.37 -2.50
CA PRO A 297 -12.85 -20.61 -3.81
C PRO A 297 -13.10 -19.27 -4.51
N LEU A 298 -12.72 -19.18 -5.79
CA LEU A 298 -12.88 -17.99 -6.60
C LEU A 298 -13.67 -18.34 -7.87
N ASP A 299 -14.74 -17.60 -8.10
CA ASP A 299 -15.47 -17.68 -9.36
C ASP A 299 -14.64 -17.04 -10.49
N VAL A 300 -14.17 -17.88 -11.40
CA VAL A 300 -13.37 -17.47 -12.57
C VAL A 300 -14.24 -17.15 -13.79
N GLY A 301 -15.55 -17.37 -13.69
CA GLY A 301 -16.49 -17.17 -14.78
C GLY A 301 -16.30 -18.11 -15.97
N ARG A 302 -17.21 -18.02 -16.94
CA ARG A 302 -17.13 -18.74 -18.21
C ARG A 302 -16.06 -18.16 -19.14
N PHE A 303 -15.86 -16.85 -19.09
CA PHE A 303 -15.01 -16.08 -20.00
C PHE A 303 -13.69 -15.65 -19.35
N GLY A 304 -13.57 -15.67 -18.02
CA GLY A 304 -12.43 -15.07 -17.31
C GLY A 304 -11.05 -15.57 -17.78
N LYS A 305 -10.86 -16.87 -18.05
CA LYS A 305 -9.59 -17.37 -18.58
C LYS A 305 -9.25 -16.81 -19.98
N PHE A 306 -10.25 -16.57 -20.82
CA PHE A 306 -10.05 -16.01 -22.15
C PHE A 306 -9.76 -14.52 -22.08
N ILE A 307 -10.43 -13.81 -21.16
CA ILE A 307 -10.15 -12.40 -20.89
C ILE A 307 -8.70 -12.25 -20.39
N LEU A 308 -8.32 -13.01 -19.36
CA LEU A 308 -6.96 -13.03 -18.79
C LEU A 308 -5.88 -13.30 -19.85
N LYS A 309 -6.13 -14.24 -20.78
CA LYS A 309 -5.20 -14.59 -21.86
C LYS A 309 -4.81 -13.39 -22.74
N TYR A 310 -5.68 -12.40 -22.87
CA TYR A 310 -5.47 -11.26 -23.76
C TYR A 310 -5.10 -9.95 -23.05
N ILE A 311 -5.03 -9.97 -21.72
CA ILE A 311 -4.55 -8.83 -20.92
C ILE A 311 -3.02 -8.75 -21.03
N ASP A 312 -2.54 -7.70 -21.68
CA ASP A 312 -1.10 -7.43 -21.91
C ASP A 312 -0.65 -6.05 -21.40
N GLY A 313 -1.53 -5.35 -20.67
CA GLY A 313 -1.27 -4.00 -20.17
C GLY A 313 -1.28 -2.90 -21.24
N ARG A 314 -1.66 -3.21 -22.48
CA ARG A 314 -1.74 -2.25 -23.59
C ARG A 314 -3.13 -2.17 -24.19
N ARG A 315 -3.81 -3.30 -24.31
CA ARG A 315 -5.16 -3.35 -24.89
C ARG A 315 -6.22 -2.87 -23.92
N SER A 316 -7.17 -2.07 -24.42
CA SER A 316 -8.38 -1.74 -23.67
C SER A 316 -9.28 -2.96 -23.50
N PHE A 317 -10.24 -2.92 -22.57
CA PHE A 317 -11.24 -3.98 -22.44
C PHE A 317 -12.00 -4.22 -23.74
N ALA A 318 -12.35 -3.18 -24.50
CA ALA A 318 -13.00 -3.31 -25.81
C ALA A 318 -12.18 -4.17 -26.77
N GLN A 319 -10.87 -3.94 -26.84
CA GLN A 319 -9.95 -4.71 -27.68
C GLN A 319 -9.76 -6.14 -27.18
N VAL A 320 -9.64 -6.33 -25.86
CA VAL A 320 -9.57 -7.64 -25.22
C VAL A 320 -10.83 -8.45 -25.53
N PHE A 321 -12.01 -7.84 -25.39
CA PHE A 321 -13.30 -8.48 -25.63
C PHE A 321 -13.52 -8.83 -27.10
N ALA A 322 -13.06 -7.99 -28.04
CA ALA A 322 -13.06 -8.34 -29.46
C ALA A 322 -12.26 -9.63 -29.74
N LEU A 323 -11.11 -9.81 -29.09
CA LEU A 323 -10.31 -11.04 -29.20
C LEU A 323 -11.03 -12.25 -28.59
N VAL A 324 -11.67 -12.08 -27.43
CA VAL A 324 -12.48 -13.13 -26.80
C VAL A 324 -13.63 -13.57 -27.71
N ARG A 325 -14.33 -12.65 -28.37
CA ARG A 325 -15.39 -12.98 -29.35
C ARG A 325 -14.88 -13.75 -30.56
N GLY A 326 -13.62 -13.52 -30.93
CA GLY A 326 -12.95 -14.20 -32.05
C GLY A 326 -12.58 -15.66 -31.78
N GLU A 327 -12.54 -16.08 -30.51
CA GLU A 327 -12.29 -17.46 -30.09
C GLU A 327 -13.32 -18.40 -30.74
N GLU A 328 -12.85 -19.53 -31.27
CA GLU A 328 -13.70 -20.48 -32.01
C GLU A 328 -14.94 -20.91 -31.21
N LYS A 329 -14.77 -21.04 -29.88
CA LYS A 329 -15.83 -21.41 -28.93
C LYS A 329 -16.99 -20.41 -28.88
N PHE A 330 -16.74 -19.13 -29.16
CA PHE A 330 -17.73 -18.05 -29.01
C PHE A 330 -18.17 -17.44 -30.33
N ARG A 331 -17.46 -17.73 -31.44
CA ARG A 331 -17.74 -17.14 -32.76
C ARG A 331 -19.19 -17.30 -33.24
N ARG A 332 -19.87 -18.40 -32.88
CA ARG A 332 -21.27 -18.65 -33.28
C ARG A 332 -22.30 -17.89 -32.43
N SER A 333 -21.93 -17.48 -31.21
CA SER A 333 -22.79 -16.75 -30.28
C SER A 333 -21.89 -15.87 -29.39
N PRO A 334 -21.37 -14.76 -29.95
CA PRO A 334 -20.43 -13.90 -29.25
C PRO A 334 -21.15 -13.16 -28.11
N PRO A 335 -20.59 -13.13 -26.88
CA PRO A 335 -21.18 -12.36 -25.78
C PRO A 335 -21.03 -10.85 -26.01
N ASP A 336 -21.98 -10.07 -25.50
CA ASP A 336 -21.87 -8.61 -25.41
C ASP A 336 -20.91 -8.18 -24.28
N ASP A 337 -20.57 -6.88 -24.24
CA ASP A 337 -19.62 -6.34 -23.26
C ASP A 337 -20.17 -6.47 -21.83
N GLU A 338 -21.47 -6.25 -21.64
CA GLU A 338 -22.13 -6.37 -20.33
C GLU A 338 -21.99 -7.79 -19.76
N THR A 339 -22.20 -8.81 -20.58
CA THR A 339 -22.04 -10.20 -20.19
C THR A 339 -20.59 -10.52 -19.83
N LEU A 340 -19.62 -10.03 -20.61
CA LEU A 340 -18.20 -10.24 -20.36
C LEU A 340 -17.75 -9.56 -19.05
N PHE A 341 -18.15 -8.31 -18.83
CA PHE A 341 -17.87 -7.60 -17.57
C PHE A 341 -18.52 -8.29 -16.38
N ARG A 342 -19.80 -8.63 -16.45
CA ARG A 342 -20.51 -9.29 -15.34
C ARG A 342 -19.85 -10.62 -14.96
N ASP A 343 -19.48 -11.44 -15.95
CA ASP A 343 -18.81 -12.73 -15.72
C ASP A 343 -17.40 -12.57 -15.15
N PHE A 344 -16.66 -11.55 -15.58
CA PHE A 344 -15.30 -11.30 -15.11
C PHE A 344 -15.22 -10.57 -13.76
N ALA A 345 -16.31 -9.93 -13.31
CA ALA A 345 -16.32 -9.07 -12.13
C ALA A 345 -15.83 -9.74 -10.83
N PRO A 346 -16.21 -11.00 -10.49
CA PRO A 346 -15.70 -11.65 -9.28
C PRO A 346 -14.18 -11.83 -9.30
N LEU A 347 -13.64 -12.33 -10.42
CA LEU A 347 -12.22 -12.53 -10.63
C LEU A 347 -11.45 -11.20 -10.63
N TYR A 348 -11.95 -10.19 -11.34
CA TYR A 348 -11.37 -8.85 -11.33
C TYR A 348 -11.34 -8.25 -9.93
N ARG A 349 -12.47 -8.26 -9.19
CA ARG A 349 -12.54 -7.68 -7.85
C ARG A 349 -11.54 -8.32 -6.90
N PHE A 350 -11.39 -9.64 -6.94
CA PHE A 350 -10.39 -10.33 -6.13
C PHE A 350 -8.97 -9.90 -6.52
N LEU A 351 -8.61 -9.99 -7.80
CA LEU A 351 -7.26 -9.62 -8.28
C LEU A 351 -6.94 -8.15 -8.04
N ASN A 352 -7.92 -7.27 -8.15
CA ASN A 352 -7.78 -5.83 -7.90
C ASN A 352 -7.64 -5.52 -6.40
N ALA A 353 -8.35 -6.27 -5.54
CA ALA A 353 -8.24 -6.10 -4.08
C ALA A 353 -6.84 -6.43 -3.56
N ILE A 354 -6.15 -7.39 -4.18
CA ILE A 354 -4.74 -7.71 -3.89
C ILE A 354 -3.76 -6.96 -4.80
N GLU A 355 -4.24 -5.93 -5.53
CA GLU A 355 -3.46 -5.09 -6.45
C GLU A 355 -2.67 -5.85 -7.52
N ARG A 356 -3.14 -7.04 -7.88
CA ARG A 356 -2.55 -7.86 -8.95
C ARG A 356 -3.01 -7.43 -10.32
N LEU A 357 -4.27 -7.01 -10.45
CA LEU A 357 -4.87 -6.52 -11.69
C LEU A 357 -5.43 -5.11 -11.47
N LEU A 358 -4.82 -4.12 -12.12
CA LEU A 358 -5.19 -2.71 -12.01
C LEU A 358 -5.69 -2.21 -13.37
N LEU A 359 -6.33 -1.04 -13.35
CA LEU A 359 -6.81 -0.37 -14.55
C LEU A 359 -6.11 0.97 -14.71
N THR A 360 -5.81 1.32 -15.96
CA THR A 360 -5.41 2.67 -16.35
C THR A 360 -6.29 3.13 -17.51
N ARG A 361 -6.37 4.43 -17.74
CA ARG A 361 -6.95 4.97 -18.98
C ARG A 361 -5.85 5.13 -20.02
N CYS A 362 -6.20 5.07 -21.30
CA CYS A 362 -5.31 5.58 -22.34
C CYS A 362 -4.90 7.01 -21.96
N ARG A 363 -3.59 7.25 -21.81
CA ARG A 363 -3.08 8.62 -21.79
C ARG A 363 -3.39 9.20 -23.18
N ALA A 364 -4.18 10.26 -23.21
CA ALA A 364 -4.50 10.99 -24.42
C ALA A 364 -3.23 11.62 -25.03
#